data_AF-A0A2G5EY45-F1
#
_entry.id   AF-A0A2G5EY45-F1
#
_cell.length_a   1.000
_cell.length_b   1.000
_cell.length_c   1.000
_cell.angle_alpha   90.00
_cell.angle_beta   90.00
_cell.angle_gamma   90.00
#
_symmetry.space_group_name_H-M   'P 1'
#
loop_
_entity.id
_entity.type
_entity.pdbx_description
1 polymer ?
#
loop_
_entity_poly.entity_id
_entity_poly.type
_entity_poly.pdbx_seq_one_letter_code
_entity_poly.pdbx_strand_id
1 'polypeptide(L)'
;MANRWNNIRQETITQNKAQVKRREEYDDLGEDFRLPINHKPTENLDLDNVEQASLDTQLTSSNIGFRLLQKMGWKGKGLGKDEQGMVEPIKAGMRDPKLGIGKQEEDDFFTAEENIQRKRLDVELEETEEHVKKREVIAEREQKIQSEVKEIRKVFYCDLCNKQYKLAMEFEVHLSSYDHNHRKRFKDMRDMHGSSSRDDRQKREQLRQEREMARFAQMYTFLCFPVQCY
;
A
#
# COMPACT_ATOMS: atom_id res chain seq x y z
N MET A 1 21.76 33.28 -38.36
CA MET A 1 21.18 33.82 -37.10
C MET A 1 21.99 33.54 -35.82
N ALA A 2 23.02 32.68 -35.80
CA ALA A 2 23.73 32.30 -34.56
C ALA A 2 24.72 33.34 -34.00
N ASN A 3 25.29 34.21 -34.85
CA ASN A 3 26.35 35.15 -34.42
C ASN A 3 25.85 36.38 -33.66
N ARG A 4 24.55 36.69 -33.73
CA ARG A 4 23.93 37.81 -32.99
C ARG A 4 23.77 37.50 -31.50
N TRP A 5 23.45 36.24 -31.19
CA TRP A 5 23.29 35.77 -29.82
C TRP A 5 24.63 35.65 -29.07
N ASN A 6 25.72 35.29 -29.78
CA ASN A 6 27.05 35.23 -29.17
C ASN A 6 27.62 36.61 -28.84
N ASN A 7 27.37 37.64 -29.68
CA ASN A 7 27.78 39.01 -29.38
C ASN A 7 27.03 39.62 -28.18
N ILE A 8 25.71 39.44 -28.09
CA ILE A 8 24.90 39.91 -26.95
C ILE A 8 25.35 39.24 -25.65
N ARG A 9 25.72 37.96 -25.71
CA ARG A 9 26.22 37.21 -24.55
C ARG A 9 27.62 37.67 -24.11
N GLN A 10 28.47 38.05 -25.05
CA GLN A 10 29.79 38.61 -24.73
C GLN A 10 29.67 40.04 -24.15
N GLU A 11 28.78 40.88 -24.68
CA GLU A 11 28.49 42.24 -24.17
C GLU A 11 27.91 42.22 -22.74
N THR A 12 27.03 41.27 -22.42
CA THR A 12 26.45 41.13 -21.07
C THR A 12 27.44 40.58 -20.04
N ILE A 13 28.41 39.75 -20.46
CA ILE A 13 29.48 39.25 -19.59
C ILE A 13 30.52 40.33 -19.30
N THR A 14 30.86 41.17 -20.29
CA THR A 14 31.78 42.32 -20.09
C THR A 14 31.14 43.43 -19.27
N GLN A 15 29.84 43.69 -19.42
CA GLN A 15 29.08 44.62 -18.56
C GLN A 15 28.99 44.14 -17.11
N ASN A 16 28.75 42.84 -16.87
CA ASN A 16 28.74 42.28 -15.52
C ASN A 16 30.13 42.30 -14.86
N LYS A 17 31.20 41.97 -15.60
CA LYS A 17 32.57 42.08 -15.06
C LYS A 17 32.97 43.54 -14.76
N ALA A 18 32.51 44.51 -15.55
CA ALA A 18 32.73 45.93 -15.28
C ALA A 18 31.88 46.47 -14.11
N GLN A 19 30.71 45.87 -13.82
CA GLN A 19 29.92 46.17 -12.62
C GLN A 19 30.51 45.56 -11.34
N VAL A 20 31.02 44.32 -11.42
CA VAL A 20 31.69 43.67 -10.27
C VAL A 20 32.98 44.41 -9.92
N LYS A 21 33.80 44.78 -10.92
CA LYS A 21 35.06 45.50 -10.68
C LYS A 21 34.89 46.93 -10.14
N ARG A 22 33.77 47.61 -10.46
CA ARG A 22 33.44 48.93 -9.87
C ARG A 22 32.88 48.85 -8.45
N ARG A 23 32.41 47.67 -8.02
CA ARG A 23 31.85 47.44 -6.68
C ARG A 23 32.91 47.02 -5.67
N GLU A 24 34.11 46.67 -6.13
CA GLU A 24 35.25 46.26 -5.30
C GLU A 24 36.22 47.41 -4.95
N GLU A 25 35.96 48.66 -5.37
CA GLU A 25 36.91 49.78 -5.21
C GLU A 25 36.49 50.84 -4.16
N TYR A 26 35.40 50.64 -3.42
CA TYR A 26 34.95 51.61 -2.40
C TYR A 26 34.38 50.95 -1.14
N ASP A 27 35.18 50.15 -0.42
CA ASP A 27 34.79 49.72 0.95
C ASP A 27 36.01 49.51 1.86
N ASP A 28 36.99 50.41 1.78
CA ASP A 28 38.18 50.47 2.67
C ASP A 28 37.98 51.42 3.87
N LEU A 29 36.75 51.84 4.20
CA LEU A 29 36.47 52.70 5.36
C LEU A 29 35.19 52.28 6.09
N GLY A 30 35.30 51.19 6.83
CA GLY A 30 34.30 50.81 7.83
C GLY A 30 34.07 49.32 7.84
N GLU A 31 34.75 48.61 8.76
CA GLU A 31 34.34 47.29 9.23
C GLU A 31 32.89 47.39 9.75
N ASP A 32 31.95 47.18 8.83
CA ASP A 32 30.50 47.23 9.05
C ASP A 32 30.19 46.08 10.02
N PHE A 33 30.04 46.41 11.31
CA PHE A 33 29.73 45.43 12.36
C PHE A 33 28.42 44.72 12.03
N ARG A 34 28.52 43.58 11.36
CA ARG A 34 27.37 42.74 11.00
C ARG A 34 27.33 41.56 11.94
N LEU A 35 26.33 41.59 12.82
CA LEU A 35 26.02 40.46 13.67
C LEU A 35 25.66 39.25 12.81
N PRO A 36 26.12 38.04 13.18
CA PRO A 36 25.70 36.81 12.53
C PRO A 36 24.18 36.71 12.46
N ILE A 37 23.64 36.12 11.39
CA ILE A 37 22.19 35.99 11.14
C ILE A 37 21.44 35.34 12.32
N ASN A 38 22.13 34.51 13.11
CA ASN A 38 21.56 33.82 14.27
C ASN A 38 21.79 34.54 15.61
N HIS A 39 22.39 35.74 15.61
CA HIS A 39 22.68 36.49 16.81
C HIS A 39 21.39 37.11 17.38
N LYS A 40 20.88 36.52 18.46
CA LYS A 40 19.78 37.11 19.23
C LYS A 40 20.38 38.08 20.27
N PRO A 41 19.86 39.31 20.40
CA PRO A 41 20.27 40.19 21.49
C PRO A 41 19.95 39.51 22.82
N THR A 42 20.97 39.18 23.62
CA THR A 42 20.80 38.44 24.88
C THR A 42 20.84 39.33 26.13
N GLU A 43 21.32 40.57 26.01
CA GLU A 43 21.54 41.44 27.16
C GLU A 43 20.90 42.80 26.90
N ASN A 44 20.22 43.34 27.93
CA ASN A 44 19.37 44.55 27.99
C ASN A 44 17.85 44.38 27.75
N LEU A 45 17.29 43.20 28.00
CA LEU A 45 15.83 43.04 28.13
C LEU A 45 15.50 42.61 29.56
N ASP A 46 15.22 43.57 30.43
CA ASP A 46 14.68 43.32 31.77
C ASP A 46 13.22 42.84 31.63
N LEU A 47 13.05 41.53 31.44
CA LEU A 47 11.74 40.89 31.26
C LEU A 47 11.03 40.59 32.58
N ASP A 48 11.67 40.85 33.71
CA ASP A 48 11.21 40.47 35.05
C ASP A 48 9.82 41.04 35.41
N ASN A 49 9.41 42.14 34.78
CA ASN A 49 8.11 42.80 35.01
C ASN A 49 7.18 42.80 33.78
N VAL A 50 7.51 42.05 32.73
CA VAL A 50 6.69 41.99 31.51
C VAL A 50 5.82 40.75 31.54
N GLU A 51 4.57 40.91 31.96
CA GLU A 51 3.56 39.84 31.82
C GLU A 51 3.22 39.66 30.32
N GLN A 52 3.63 38.52 29.76
CA GLN A 52 3.28 38.16 28.40
C GLN A 52 1.79 37.78 28.35
N ALA A 53 1.02 38.46 27.50
CA ALA A 53 -0.39 38.13 27.32
C ALA A 53 -0.53 36.72 26.71
N SER A 54 -1.28 35.85 27.38
CA SER A 54 -1.62 34.51 26.89
C SER A 54 -3.07 34.48 26.38
N LEU A 55 -3.40 33.54 25.50
CA LEU A 55 -4.77 33.36 25.02
C LEU A 55 -5.69 32.71 26.06
N ASP A 56 -5.12 31.98 27.02
CA ASP A 56 -5.89 31.17 27.98
C ASP A 56 -6.20 31.93 29.28
N THR A 57 -5.52 33.05 29.55
CA THR A 57 -5.73 33.89 30.73
C THR A 57 -6.51 35.17 30.39
N GLN A 58 -7.60 35.44 31.12
CA GLN A 58 -8.33 36.70 30.99
C GLN A 58 -7.45 37.89 31.39
N LEU A 59 -7.65 39.03 30.71
CA LEU A 59 -6.97 40.28 31.06
C LEU A 59 -7.39 40.73 32.47
N THR A 60 -6.40 41.01 33.31
CA THR A 60 -6.61 41.53 34.67
C THR A 60 -7.17 42.95 34.65
N SER A 61 -7.84 43.36 35.73
CA SER A 61 -8.46 44.69 35.83
C SER A 61 -7.45 45.85 35.87
N SER A 62 -6.17 45.55 36.12
CA SER A 62 -5.07 46.52 36.05
C SER A 62 -4.68 46.88 34.62
N ASN A 63 -5.08 46.09 33.62
CA ASN A 63 -4.77 46.36 32.23
C ASN A 63 -5.49 47.62 31.74
N ILE A 64 -4.73 48.52 31.09
CA ILE A 64 -5.25 49.80 30.58
C ILE A 64 -6.40 49.58 29.58
N GLY A 65 -6.28 48.56 28.72
CA GLY A 65 -7.30 48.20 27.74
C GLY A 65 -8.59 47.69 28.37
N PHE A 66 -8.48 46.84 29.40
CA PHE A 66 -9.64 46.35 30.16
C PHE A 66 -10.41 47.51 30.82
N ARG A 67 -9.69 48.44 31.46
CA ARG A 67 -10.29 49.63 32.08
C ARG A 67 -10.94 50.57 31.06
N LEU A 68 -10.37 50.70 29.86
CA LEU A 68 -10.95 51.51 28.79
C LEU A 68 -12.25 50.88 28.26
N LEU A 69 -12.26 49.57 28.02
CA LEU A 69 -13.45 48.84 27.59
C LEU A 69 -14.59 48.97 28.60
N GLN A 70 -14.30 48.83 29.90
CA GLN A 70 -15.29 49.05 30.95
C GLN A 70 -15.89 50.47 30.92
N LYS A 71 -15.07 51.50 30.69
CA LYS A 71 -15.55 52.89 30.54
C LYS A 71 -16.46 53.09 29.33
N MET A 72 -16.30 52.28 28.28
CA MET A 72 -17.18 52.27 27.12
C MET A 72 -18.45 51.42 27.32
N GLY A 73 -18.67 50.88 28.51
CA GLY A 73 -19.87 50.12 28.88
C GLY A 73 -19.75 48.60 28.69
N TRP A 74 -18.55 48.08 28.40
CA TRP A 74 -18.33 46.64 28.28
C TRP A 74 -18.32 45.95 29.65
N LYS A 75 -19.07 44.84 29.77
CA LYS A 75 -19.29 44.10 31.03
C LYS A 75 -18.60 42.72 31.07
N GLY A 76 -17.70 42.44 30.14
CA GLY A 76 -17.01 41.14 30.07
C GLY A 76 -17.69 40.08 29.20
N LYS A 77 -18.72 40.45 28.44
CA LYS A 77 -19.44 39.55 27.51
C LYS A 77 -19.05 39.79 26.05
N GLY A 78 -19.72 39.11 25.12
CA GLY A 78 -19.59 39.33 23.70
C GLY A 78 -19.81 40.79 23.32
N LEU A 79 -19.03 41.30 22.36
CA LEU A 79 -19.17 42.67 21.89
C LEU A 79 -20.32 42.80 20.88
N GLY A 80 -21.04 43.92 20.91
CA GLY A 80 -22.10 44.24 19.94
C GLY A 80 -23.39 44.71 20.63
N LYS A 81 -24.36 45.17 19.84
CA LYS A 81 -25.63 45.74 20.33
C LYS A 81 -26.39 44.76 21.24
N ASP A 82 -26.38 43.48 20.87
CA ASP A 82 -27.10 42.41 21.55
C ASP A 82 -26.12 41.43 22.23
N GLU A 83 -24.89 41.88 22.51
CA GLU A 83 -23.81 41.05 23.08
C GLU A 83 -23.45 39.82 22.21
N GLN A 84 -23.70 39.90 20.90
CA GLN A 84 -23.60 38.78 19.94
C GLN A 84 -22.17 38.38 19.55
N GLY A 85 -21.17 39.15 19.97
CA GLY A 85 -19.77 38.89 19.67
C GLY A 85 -19.26 37.64 20.37
N MET A 86 -18.25 37.01 19.79
CA MET A 86 -17.59 35.87 20.40
C MET A 86 -16.83 36.31 21.66
N VAL A 87 -17.04 35.59 22.77
CA VAL A 87 -16.44 35.89 24.08
C VAL A 87 -14.98 35.44 24.15
N GLU A 88 -14.68 34.29 23.55
CA GLU A 88 -13.35 33.69 23.55
C GLU A 88 -12.57 34.06 22.28
N PRO A 89 -11.26 34.34 22.37
CA PRO A 89 -10.46 34.62 21.19
C PRO A 89 -10.29 33.38 20.30
N ILE A 90 -10.22 33.58 18.97
CA ILE A 90 -9.97 32.48 18.03
C ILE A 90 -8.51 32.01 18.21
N LYS A 91 -8.32 30.72 18.52
CA LYS A 91 -6.99 30.12 18.59
C LYS A 91 -6.45 29.93 17.17
N ALA A 92 -5.41 30.68 16.82
CA ALA A 92 -4.66 30.43 15.60
C ALA A 92 -3.69 29.25 15.84
N GLY A 93 -3.78 28.21 15.01
CA GLY A 93 -2.81 27.11 15.05
C GLY A 93 -1.44 27.60 14.60
N MET A 94 -0.38 27.29 15.37
CA MET A 94 0.99 27.46 14.90
C MET A 94 1.26 26.40 13.82
N ARG A 95 1.70 26.84 12.65
CA ARG A 95 2.08 25.97 11.54
C ARG A 95 3.53 26.22 11.18
N ASP A 96 4.26 25.14 10.91
CA ASP A 96 5.60 25.24 10.37
C ASP A 96 5.54 25.77 8.93
N PRO A 97 6.27 26.85 8.58
CA PRO A 97 6.22 27.44 7.22
C PRO A 97 6.64 26.48 6.09
N LYS A 98 7.34 25.39 6.43
CA LYS A 98 7.79 24.36 5.48
C LYS A 98 6.84 23.17 5.37
N LEU A 99 5.87 23.05 6.28
CA LEU A 99 4.96 21.91 6.35
C LEU A 99 3.73 22.18 5.48
N GLY A 100 3.41 21.25 4.58
CA GLY A 100 2.24 21.36 3.71
C GLY A 100 0.93 21.32 4.51
N ILE A 101 -0.10 21.98 3.99
CA ILE A 101 -1.46 21.91 4.57
C ILE A 101 -1.93 20.45 4.54
N GLY A 102 -2.47 19.94 5.65
CA GLY A 102 -2.95 18.56 5.79
C GLY A 102 -1.89 17.54 6.20
N LYS A 103 -0.59 17.82 6.02
CA LYS A 103 0.48 16.87 6.41
C LYS A 103 0.57 16.67 7.93
N GLN A 104 0.29 17.72 8.71
CA GLN A 104 0.31 17.62 10.17
C GLN A 104 -0.74 16.62 10.69
N GLU A 105 -1.95 16.64 10.13
CA GLU A 105 -3.02 15.72 10.52
C GLU A 105 -2.70 14.26 10.15
N GLU A 106 -2.06 14.05 8.99
CA GLU A 106 -1.59 12.74 8.56
C GLU A 106 -0.49 12.21 9.50
N ASP A 107 0.54 13.03 9.75
CA ASP A 107 1.64 12.70 10.65
C ASP A 107 1.13 12.41 12.07
N ASP A 108 0.20 13.21 12.59
CA ASP A 108 -0.43 13.03 13.91
C ASP A 108 -1.21 11.71 13.97
N PHE A 109 -1.99 11.38 12.93
CA PHE A 109 -2.73 10.12 12.86
C PHE A 109 -1.81 8.90 12.87
N PHE A 110 -0.70 8.94 12.13
CA PHE A 110 0.26 7.83 12.08
C PHE A 110 1.16 7.76 13.32
N THR A 111 1.43 8.90 13.98
CA THR A 111 2.29 8.99 15.16
C THR A 111 1.52 8.85 16.47
N ALA A 112 0.19 8.90 16.44
CA ALA A 112 -0.65 8.70 17.61
C ALA A 112 -0.29 7.40 18.33
N GLU A 113 -0.10 7.48 19.64
CA GLU A 113 0.30 6.36 20.51
C GLU A 113 -0.68 5.17 20.41
N GLU A 114 -1.93 5.43 20.03
CA GLU A 114 -2.96 4.41 19.78
C GLU A 114 -2.72 3.60 18.49
N ASN A 115 -2.06 4.17 17.48
CA ASN A 115 -1.72 3.53 16.20
C ASN A 115 -0.34 2.88 16.23
N ILE A 116 0.58 3.39 17.06
CA ILE A 116 1.85 2.72 17.39
C ILE A 116 1.60 1.61 18.43
N GLN A 117 0.50 0.87 18.29
CA GLN A 117 0.41 -0.44 18.91
C GLN A 117 1.42 -1.33 18.17
N ARG A 118 2.53 -1.67 18.83
CA ARG A 118 3.43 -2.74 18.37
C ARG A 118 2.52 -3.92 18.01
N LYS A 119 2.56 -4.40 16.75
CA LYS A 119 1.87 -5.64 16.38
C LYS A 119 2.24 -6.68 17.44
N ARG A 120 1.29 -7.04 18.31
CA ARG A 120 1.52 -8.10 19.30
C ARG A 120 1.83 -9.34 18.48
N LEU A 121 2.89 -10.04 18.86
CA LEU A 121 3.21 -11.32 18.24
C LEU A 121 2.02 -12.25 18.46
N ASP A 122 1.72 -13.11 17.47
CA ASP A 122 0.57 -14.05 17.52
C ASP A 122 0.57 -14.97 18.76
N VAL A 123 1.68 -14.98 19.52
CA VAL A 123 1.93 -15.75 20.75
C VAL A 123 1.41 -15.05 22.02
N GLU A 124 1.19 -13.73 22.02
CA GLU A 124 0.66 -12.97 23.17
C GLU A 124 -0.85 -12.67 23.06
N LEU A 125 -1.45 -12.90 21.89
CA LEU A 125 -2.90 -12.91 21.73
C LEU A 125 -3.41 -14.23 22.31
N GLU A 126 -4.03 -14.19 23.47
CA GLU A 126 -4.78 -15.33 24.02
C GLU A 126 -5.67 -15.91 22.91
N GLU A 127 -5.50 -17.20 22.63
CA GLU A 127 -6.34 -17.93 21.68
C GLU A 127 -7.75 -18.06 22.26
N THR A 128 -8.52 -16.98 22.22
CA THR A 128 -9.95 -17.07 22.46
C THR A 128 -10.54 -17.98 21.39
N GLU A 129 -11.54 -18.78 21.76
CA GLU A 129 -12.21 -19.71 20.84
C GLU A 129 -12.69 -19.04 19.53
N GLU A 130 -12.92 -17.73 19.59
CA GLU A 130 -13.30 -16.90 18.45
C GLU A 130 -12.18 -16.69 17.43
N HIS A 131 -10.91 -16.60 17.85
CA HIS A 131 -9.79 -16.46 16.91
C HIS A 131 -9.50 -17.77 16.18
N VAL A 132 -9.67 -18.91 16.86
CA VAL A 132 -9.55 -20.24 16.25
C VAL A 132 -10.64 -20.44 15.20
N LYS A 133 -11.91 -20.13 15.54
CA LYS A 133 -13.04 -20.18 14.59
C LYS A 133 -12.84 -19.24 13.40
N LYS A 134 -12.31 -18.03 13.61
CA LYS A 134 -12.00 -17.09 12.51
C LYS A 134 -10.92 -17.64 11.58
N ARG A 135 -9.85 -18.24 12.11
CA ARG A 135 -8.80 -18.88 11.30
C ARG A 135 -9.33 -20.08 10.51
N GLU A 136 -10.20 -20.89 11.12
CA GLU A 136 -10.84 -22.03 10.48
C GLU A 136 -11.72 -21.61 9.30
N VAL A 137 -12.59 -20.60 9.49
CA VAL A 137 -13.44 -20.07 8.41
C VAL A 137 -12.60 -19.44 7.29
N ILE A 138 -11.51 -18.75 7.63
CA ILE A 138 -10.59 -18.20 6.62
C ILE A 138 -9.90 -19.33 5.85
N ALA A 139 -9.39 -20.35 6.55
CA ALA A 139 -8.74 -21.49 5.93
C ALA A 139 -9.68 -22.28 5.02
N GLU A 140 -10.93 -22.50 5.43
CA GLU A 140 -11.96 -23.15 4.61
C GLU A 140 -12.25 -22.32 3.35
N ARG A 141 -12.41 -21.00 3.51
CA ARG A 141 -12.63 -20.09 2.39
C ARG A 141 -11.46 -20.08 1.42
N GLU A 142 -10.23 -20.05 1.92
CA GLU A 142 -9.02 -20.12 1.10
C GLU A 142 -8.90 -21.46 0.38
N GLN A 143 -9.22 -22.58 1.03
CA GLN A 143 -9.23 -23.90 0.39
C GLN A 143 -10.24 -23.95 -0.76
N LYS A 144 -11.44 -23.40 -0.57
CA LYS A 144 -12.46 -23.30 -1.62
C LYS A 144 -11.98 -22.45 -2.80
N ILE A 145 -11.43 -21.26 -2.52
CA ILE A 145 -10.86 -20.39 -3.56
C ILE A 145 -9.72 -21.13 -4.28
N GLN A 146 -8.87 -21.87 -3.58
CA GLN A 146 -7.80 -22.64 -4.20
C GLN A 146 -8.31 -23.78 -5.09
N SER A 147 -9.38 -24.49 -4.72
CA SER A 147 -9.99 -25.49 -5.60
C SER A 147 -10.57 -24.86 -6.86
N GLU A 148 -11.29 -23.74 -6.73
CA GLU A 148 -11.87 -23.00 -7.85
C GLU A 148 -10.77 -22.48 -8.79
N VAL A 149 -9.71 -21.87 -8.25
CA VAL A 149 -8.57 -21.40 -9.04
C VAL A 149 -7.85 -22.56 -9.74
N LYS A 150 -7.74 -23.73 -9.10
CA LYS A 150 -7.16 -24.93 -9.73
C LYS A 150 -8.04 -25.41 -10.88
N GLU A 151 -9.35 -25.42 -10.73
CA GLU A 151 -10.29 -25.79 -11.81
C GLU A 151 -10.21 -24.83 -12.98
N ILE A 152 -10.19 -23.51 -12.72
CA ILE A 152 -10.05 -22.48 -13.75
C ILE A 152 -8.70 -22.64 -14.47
N ARG A 153 -7.60 -22.89 -13.74
CA ARG A 153 -6.28 -23.10 -14.36
C ARG A 153 -6.25 -24.35 -15.24
N LYS A 154 -6.97 -25.43 -14.90
CA LYS A 154 -7.02 -26.63 -15.74
C LYS A 154 -7.61 -26.36 -17.13
N VAL A 155 -8.55 -25.41 -17.25
CA VAL A 155 -9.16 -25.05 -18.55
C VAL A 155 -8.13 -24.46 -19.52
N PHE A 156 -7.13 -23.74 -19.02
CA PHE A 156 -6.10 -23.09 -19.83
C PHE A 156 -4.83 -23.94 -19.98
N TYR A 157 -4.94 -25.26 -19.87
CA TYR A 157 -3.83 -26.20 -20.02
C TYR A 157 -3.92 -26.97 -21.34
N CYS A 158 -2.79 -27.11 -22.04
CA CYS A 158 -2.69 -27.95 -23.23
C CYS A 158 -1.89 -29.22 -22.95
N ASP A 159 -2.56 -30.37 -22.96
CA ASP A 159 -1.95 -31.70 -22.76
C ASP A 159 -0.97 -32.10 -23.88
N LEU A 160 -1.17 -31.61 -25.11
CA LEU A 160 -0.33 -31.97 -26.26
C LEU A 160 1.03 -31.29 -26.22
N CYS A 161 1.10 -30.13 -25.57
CA CYS A 161 2.29 -29.30 -25.51
C CYS A 161 2.84 -29.14 -24.10
N ASN A 162 2.13 -29.65 -23.08
CA ASN A 162 2.41 -29.46 -21.65
C ASN A 162 2.66 -27.99 -21.29
N LYS A 163 1.76 -27.10 -21.75
CA LYS A 163 1.85 -25.66 -21.55
C LYS A 163 0.62 -25.15 -20.80
N GLN A 164 0.89 -24.38 -19.73
CA GLN A 164 -0.11 -23.67 -18.95
C GLN A 164 -0.19 -22.22 -19.42
N TYR A 165 -1.38 -21.78 -19.79
CA TYR A 165 -1.64 -20.40 -20.24
C TYR A 165 -2.30 -19.61 -19.11
N LYS A 166 -2.00 -18.30 -19.05
CA LYS A 166 -2.54 -17.39 -18.03
C LYS A 166 -3.83 -16.71 -18.50
N LEU A 167 -3.95 -16.48 -19.81
CA LEU A 167 -5.06 -15.77 -20.42
C LEU A 167 -5.77 -16.64 -21.47
N ALA A 168 -7.09 -16.51 -21.54
CA ALA A 168 -7.93 -17.25 -22.49
C ALA A 168 -7.51 -17.03 -23.95
N MET A 169 -7.24 -15.77 -24.32
CA MET A 169 -6.83 -15.42 -25.69
C MET A 169 -5.51 -16.11 -26.10
N GLU A 170 -4.52 -16.17 -25.21
CA GLU A 170 -3.24 -16.84 -25.49
C GLU A 170 -3.42 -18.34 -25.73
N PHE A 171 -4.34 -18.95 -24.98
CA PHE A 171 -4.68 -20.36 -25.13
C PHE A 171 -5.36 -20.64 -26.47
N GLU A 172 -6.31 -19.82 -26.90
CA GLU A 172 -6.99 -19.96 -28.18
C GLU A 172 -6.03 -19.79 -29.37
N VAL A 173 -5.12 -18.82 -29.29
CA VAL A 173 -4.06 -18.63 -30.30
C VAL A 173 -3.14 -19.86 -30.34
N HIS A 174 -2.81 -20.45 -29.18
CA HIS A 174 -2.05 -21.69 -29.15
C HIS A 174 -2.80 -22.84 -29.85
N LEU A 175 -4.09 -23.02 -29.59
CA LEU A 175 -4.88 -24.08 -30.21
C LEU A 175 -4.96 -23.96 -31.74
N SER A 176 -4.92 -22.73 -32.27
CA SER A 176 -4.89 -22.47 -33.72
C SER A 176 -3.48 -22.44 -34.32
N SER A 177 -2.42 -22.49 -33.50
CA SER A 177 -1.04 -22.47 -33.98
C SER A 177 -0.67 -23.71 -34.80
N TYR A 178 0.15 -23.52 -35.83
CA TYR A 178 0.60 -24.56 -36.75
C TYR A 178 1.24 -25.75 -36.02
N ASP A 179 2.18 -25.51 -35.11
CA ASP A 179 2.84 -26.54 -34.30
C ASP A 179 1.86 -27.36 -33.46
N HIS A 180 0.86 -26.72 -32.87
CA HIS A 180 -0.15 -27.41 -32.07
C HIS A 180 -1.03 -28.31 -32.94
N ASN A 181 -1.51 -27.81 -34.08
CA ASN A 181 -2.36 -28.58 -34.99
C ASN A 181 -1.60 -29.79 -35.57
N HIS A 182 -0.33 -29.61 -35.92
CA HIS A 182 0.51 -30.72 -36.34
C HIS A 182 0.69 -31.76 -35.24
N ARG A 183 1.05 -31.35 -34.02
CA ARG A 183 1.15 -32.25 -32.87
C ARG A 183 -0.15 -33.01 -32.60
N LYS A 184 -1.29 -32.34 -32.72
CA LYS A 184 -2.63 -32.93 -32.59
C LYS A 184 -2.86 -34.02 -33.63
N ARG A 185 -2.67 -33.71 -34.92
CA ARG A 185 -2.82 -34.67 -36.01
C ARG A 185 -1.88 -35.88 -35.87
N PHE A 186 -0.64 -35.67 -35.43
CA PHE A 186 0.30 -36.77 -35.18
C PHE A 186 -0.15 -37.68 -34.04
N LYS A 187 -0.68 -37.11 -32.95
CA LYS A 187 -1.23 -37.90 -31.85
C LYS A 187 -2.46 -38.68 -32.29
N ASP A 188 -3.40 -38.06 -33.01
CA ASP A 188 -4.62 -38.72 -33.49
C ASP A 188 -4.29 -39.91 -34.41
N MET A 189 -3.31 -39.75 -35.32
CA MET A 189 -2.82 -40.86 -36.17
C MET A 189 -2.19 -41.99 -35.33
N ARG A 190 -1.39 -41.64 -34.31
CA ARG A 190 -0.77 -42.61 -33.41
C ARG A 190 -1.78 -43.34 -32.55
N ASP A 191 -2.81 -42.65 -32.08
CA ASP A 191 -3.84 -43.22 -31.22
C ASP A 191 -4.73 -44.18 -32.03
N MET A 192 -5.05 -43.87 -33.29
CA MET A 192 -5.78 -44.80 -34.17
C MET A 192 -4.99 -46.05 -34.52
N HIS A 193 -3.71 -45.93 -34.87
CA HIS A 193 -2.87 -47.09 -35.19
C HIS A 193 -2.39 -47.86 -33.94
N GLY A 194 -2.28 -47.19 -32.79
CA GLY A 194 -1.82 -47.78 -31.53
C GLY A 194 -2.94 -48.38 -30.68
N SER A 195 -4.17 -47.86 -30.77
CA SER A 195 -5.30 -48.34 -29.95
C SER A 195 -5.73 -49.74 -30.35
N SER A 196 -5.85 -50.07 -31.65
CA SER A 196 -6.20 -51.43 -32.09
C SER A 196 -5.24 -52.48 -31.53
N SER A 197 -3.93 -52.22 -31.58
CA SER A 197 -2.92 -53.15 -31.03
C SER A 197 -2.96 -53.27 -29.50
N ARG A 198 -3.25 -52.17 -28.80
CA ARG A 198 -3.27 -52.12 -27.33
C ARG A 198 -4.56 -52.71 -26.75
N ASP A 199 -5.69 -52.47 -27.40
CA ASP A 199 -7.01 -52.96 -27.01
C ASP A 199 -7.10 -54.49 -27.20
N ASP A 200 -6.54 -55.01 -28.30
CA ASP A 200 -6.40 -56.46 -28.52
C ASP A 200 -5.52 -57.14 -27.45
N ARG A 201 -4.52 -56.44 -26.93
CA ARG A 201 -3.67 -56.93 -25.83
C ARG A 201 -4.40 -56.90 -24.49
N GLN A 202 -5.09 -55.80 -24.19
CA GLN A 202 -5.86 -55.64 -22.95
C GLN A 202 -7.02 -56.63 -22.88
N LYS A 203 -7.73 -56.86 -23.98
CA LYS A 203 -8.80 -57.86 -24.07
C LYS A 203 -8.30 -59.28 -23.80
N ARG A 204 -7.11 -59.65 -24.29
CA ARG A 204 -6.48 -60.94 -23.99
C ARG A 204 -6.09 -61.07 -22.52
N GLU A 205 -5.64 -59.99 -21.90
CA GLU A 205 -5.21 -59.96 -20.50
C GLU A 205 -6.41 -60.00 -19.55
N GLN A 206 -7.49 -59.27 -19.85
CA GLN A 206 -8.77 -59.36 -19.15
C GLN A 206 -9.36 -60.76 -19.25
N LEU A 207 -9.35 -61.39 -20.43
CA LEU A 207 -9.84 -62.76 -20.59
C LEU A 207 -9.04 -63.78 -19.75
N ARG A 208 -7.74 -63.54 -19.53
CA ARG A 208 -6.92 -64.38 -18.63
C ARG A 208 -7.32 -64.17 -17.18
N GLN A 209 -7.45 -62.92 -16.74
CA GLN A 209 -7.89 -62.58 -15.38
C GLN A 209 -9.30 -63.12 -15.10
N GLU A 210 -10.23 -62.99 -16.03
CA GLU A 210 -11.58 -63.55 -15.90
C GLU A 210 -11.55 -65.08 -15.80
N ARG A 211 -10.70 -65.77 -16.56
CA ARG A 211 -10.53 -67.23 -16.43
C ARG A 211 -9.93 -67.61 -15.10
N GLU A 212 -8.96 -66.86 -14.58
CA GLU A 212 -8.39 -67.08 -13.25
C GLU A 212 -9.41 -66.79 -12.15
N MET A 213 -10.18 -65.70 -12.25
CA MET A 213 -11.25 -65.34 -11.32
C MET A 213 -12.40 -66.35 -11.37
N ALA A 214 -12.77 -66.86 -12.55
CA ALA A 214 -13.78 -67.91 -12.70
C ALA A 214 -13.28 -69.25 -12.12
N ARG A 215 -12.00 -69.57 -12.32
CA ARG A 215 -11.37 -70.75 -11.70
C ARG A 215 -11.31 -70.60 -10.17
N PHE A 216 -10.99 -69.42 -9.65
CA PHE A 216 -11.00 -69.12 -8.22
C PHE A 216 -12.43 -69.18 -7.65
N ALA A 217 -13.41 -68.60 -8.36
CA ALA A 217 -14.82 -68.66 -7.98
C ALA A 217 -15.36 -70.10 -8.00
N GLN A 218 -14.98 -70.91 -8.99
CA GLN A 218 -15.36 -72.33 -9.07
C GLN A 218 -14.70 -73.17 -7.97
N MET A 219 -13.44 -72.88 -7.62
CA MET A 219 -12.79 -73.49 -6.46
C MET A 219 -13.51 -73.08 -5.16
N TYR A 220 -13.88 -71.80 -5.04
CA TYR A 220 -14.56 -71.27 -3.86
C TYR A 220 -15.99 -71.82 -3.72
N THR A 221 -16.74 -71.99 -4.80
CA THR A 221 -18.07 -72.64 -4.76
C THR A 221 -17.97 -74.10 -4.36
N PHE A 222 -16.94 -74.83 -4.81
CA PHE A 222 -16.68 -76.22 -4.36
C PHE A 222 -16.30 -76.32 -2.87
N LEU A 223 -15.65 -75.30 -2.32
CA LEU A 223 -15.28 -75.25 -0.90
C LEU A 223 -16.39 -74.68 0.01
N CYS A 224 -17.37 -73.96 -0.56
CA CYS A 224 -18.39 -73.22 0.18
C CYS A 224 -19.81 -73.80 0.02
N PHE A 225 -20.03 -74.85 -0.78
CA PHE A 225 -21.24 -75.67 -0.71
C PHE A 225 -21.09 -76.67 0.46
N PRO A 226 -21.74 -76.45 1.62
CA PRO A 226 -21.75 -77.45 2.66
C PRO A 226 -22.47 -78.68 2.10
N VAL A 227 -21.83 -79.83 2.26
CA VAL A 227 -22.40 -81.16 2.07
C VAL A 227 -23.80 -81.15 2.70
N GLN A 228 -24.85 -81.09 1.88
CA GLN A 228 -26.19 -81.44 2.33
C GLN A 228 -26.17 -82.95 2.56
N CYS A 229 -25.78 -83.33 3.77
CA CYS A 229 -25.89 -84.68 4.28
C CYS A 229 -27.37 -85.08 4.26
N TYR A 230 -27.71 -86.07 3.42
CA TYR A 230 -28.89 -86.91 3.56
C TYR A 230 -28.49 -88.22 4.22
#